data_AF-A0A3D5KGY9-F1
#
_entry.id   AF-A0A3D5KGY9-F1
#
_cell.length_a   1.000
_cell.length_b   1.000
_cell.length_c   1.000
_cell.angle_alpha   90.00
_cell.angle_beta   90.00
_cell.angle_gamma   90.00
#
_symmetry.space_group_name_H-M   'P 1'
#
loop_
_entity.id
_entity.type
_entity.pdbx_description
1 polymer ?
#
loop_
_entity_poly.entity_id
_entity_poly.type
_entity_poly.pdbx_seq_one_letter_code
_entity_poly.pdbx_strand_id
1 'polypeptide(L)'
;MNDASSLDGSIQLMNLIGNIDRLLFVDNSIVVVDRHIAKAVYVFDMNGRFERQISHIGNGPKEYLAINCVFITSDNKIAIVDNMKGRTMFFDKNGRYLKSEKNDIRGSEVDSYFSISDPKYGELKLIYDHRTHECTSVSNDSYDPLLSFFTSPKERYSDNTLVESVPLNRIMFFKDMFLKEFPNNESVKKLYSNLEPDSNPVLFFYNVPL
;
A
#
# COMPACT_ATOMS: atom_id res chain seq x y z
N MET A 1 47.57 -22.92 15.13
CA MET A 1 47.20 -21.65 14.48
C MET A 1 46.03 -21.96 13.57
N ASN A 2 44.82 -21.82 14.11
CA ASN A 2 43.58 -21.86 13.34
C ASN A 2 43.16 -20.41 13.18
N ASP A 3 43.05 -19.92 11.95
CA ASP A 3 42.23 -18.75 11.62
C ASP A 3 41.94 -18.74 10.12
N ALA A 4 40.79 -19.30 9.78
CA ALA A 4 40.08 -19.02 8.55
C ALA A 4 38.58 -19.21 8.82
N SER A 5 38.02 -18.34 9.67
CA SER A 5 36.58 -18.16 9.80
C SER A 5 36.22 -16.69 9.67
N SER A 6 35.70 -16.33 8.50
CA SER A 6 34.59 -15.37 8.38
C SER A 6 34.06 -15.45 6.95
N LEU A 7 33.14 -16.40 6.72
CA LEU A 7 32.02 -16.12 5.83
C LEU A 7 31.20 -15.06 6.56
N ASP A 8 31.38 -13.79 6.19
CA ASP A 8 30.57 -12.70 6.73
C ASP A 8 29.19 -12.73 6.08
N GLY A 9 28.21 -13.09 6.91
CA GLY A 9 26.88 -12.49 6.94
C GLY A 9 26.13 -12.42 5.62
N SER A 10 25.37 -13.47 5.32
CA SER A 10 24.24 -13.47 4.38
C SER A 10 23.46 -12.14 4.37
N ILE A 11 23.40 -11.47 3.22
CA ILE A 11 22.35 -10.50 2.93
C ILE A 11 21.04 -11.31 2.88
N GLN A 12 20.31 -11.32 3.98
CA GLN A 12 18.95 -11.85 3.99
C GLN A 12 18.05 -10.73 3.45
N LEU A 13 17.90 -10.67 2.13
CA LEU A 13 16.76 -10.01 1.50
C LEU A 13 15.51 -10.83 1.86
N MET A 14 15.05 -10.72 3.12
CA MET A 14 13.71 -11.16 3.44
C MET A 14 12.77 -10.19 2.74
N ASN A 15 12.28 -10.57 1.56
CA ASN A 15 11.02 -10.08 1.03
C ASN A 15 9.94 -10.42 2.06
N LEU A 16 9.83 -9.59 3.11
CA LEU A 16 8.94 -9.83 4.25
C LEU A 16 7.48 -9.76 3.79
N ILE A 17 7.22 -9.00 2.73
CA ILE A 17 5.93 -8.89 2.05
C ILE A 17 6.01 -9.75 0.79
N GLY A 18 5.19 -10.81 0.73
CA GLY A 18 5.03 -11.63 -0.47
C GLY A 18 4.09 -10.97 -1.48
N ASN A 19 2.91 -10.56 -1.02
CA ASN A 19 1.94 -9.81 -1.82
C ASN A 19 1.26 -8.71 -0.99
N ILE A 20 1.07 -7.53 -1.58
CA ILE A 20 0.25 -6.46 -0.97
C ILE A 20 -1.18 -6.67 -1.42
N ASP A 21 -1.90 -7.48 -0.65
CA ASP A 21 -3.33 -7.70 -0.86
C ASP A 21 -4.15 -6.48 -0.45
N ARG A 22 -3.65 -5.72 0.53
CA ARG A 22 -4.29 -4.47 0.98
C ARG A 22 -3.28 -3.48 1.52
N LEU A 23 -3.52 -2.21 1.22
CA LEU A 23 -2.84 -1.05 1.81
C LEU A 23 -3.89 -0.27 2.60
N LEU A 24 -3.53 0.21 3.79
CA LEU A 24 -4.40 0.97 4.70
C LEU A 24 -3.55 2.03 5.41
N PHE A 25 -4.21 3.05 5.97
CA PHE A 25 -3.55 4.11 6.73
C PHE A 25 -4.22 4.30 8.09
N VAL A 26 -3.41 4.45 9.14
CA VAL A 26 -3.86 4.77 10.49
C VAL A 26 -2.86 5.72 11.15
N ASP A 27 -3.32 6.89 11.60
CA ASP A 27 -2.44 7.98 12.03
C ASP A 27 -1.33 8.27 10.99
N ASN A 28 -0.06 8.20 11.40
CA ASN A 28 1.13 8.34 10.56
C ASN A 28 1.79 6.98 10.25
N SER A 29 0.97 5.94 10.09
CA SER A 29 1.45 4.60 9.79
C SER A 29 0.77 4.02 8.55
N ILE A 30 1.57 3.30 7.78
CA ILE A 30 1.15 2.51 6.63
C ILE A 30 0.92 1.09 7.10
N VAL A 31 -0.26 0.54 6.84
CA VAL A 31 -0.61 -0.84 7.18
C VAL A 31 -0.67 -1.64 5.88
N VAL A 32 0.22 -2.61 5.77
CA VAL A 32 0.35 -3.51 4.61
C VAL A 32 -0.16 -4.89 5.01
N VAL A 33 -1.08 -5.43 4.21
CA VAL A 33 -1.69 -6.74 4.47
C VAL A 33 -1.25 -7.72 3.40
N ASP A 34 -0.62 -8.80 3.84
CA ASP A 34 -0.35 -9.98 3.03
C ASP A 34 -1.18 -11.13 3.60
N ARG A 35 -2.31 -11.43 2.95
CA ARG A 35 -3.30 -12.40 3.41
C ARG A 35 -2.93 -13.83 3.05
N HIS A 36 -2.10 -14.02 2.03
CA HIS A 36 -1.95 -15.32 1.38
C HIS A 36 -0.56 -15.94 1.58
N ILE A 37 0.51 -15.15 1.42
CA ILE A 37 1.88 -15.64 1.47
C ILE A 37 2.41 -15.55 2.89
N ALA A 38 2.53 -14.32 3.42
CA ALA A 38 3.01 -14.13 4.78
C ALA A 38 1.92 -14.32 5.84
N LYS A 39 0.64 -14.17 5.46
CA LYS A 39 -0.52 -14.22 6.39
C LYS A 39 -0.32 -13.28 7.59
N ALA A 40 0.16 -12.08 7.31
CA ALA A 40 0.58 -11.11 8.29
C ALA A 40 0.09 -9.71 7.93
N VAL A 41 -0.04 -8.88 8.97
CA VAL A 41 -0.22 -7.44 8.84
C VAL A 41 1.07 -6.77 9.28
N TYR A 42 1.63 -5.96 8.40
CA TYR A 42 2.84 -5.18 8.65
C TYR A 42 2.46 -3.72 8.86
N VAL A 43 3.15 -3.05 9.78
CA VAL A 43 3.00 -1.62 10.03
C VAL A 43 4.35 -0.95 9.80
N PHE A 44 4.32 0.08 8.97
CA PHE A 44 5.46 0.92 8.62
C PHE A 44 5.16 2.36 9.01
N ASP A 45 6.20 3.16 9.21
CA ASP A 45 6.04 4.61 9.24
C ASP A 45 5.85 5.17 7.82
N MET A 46 5.53 6.47 7.73
CA MET A 46 5.34 7.15 6.43
C MET A 46 6.61 7.24 5.56
N ASN A 47 7.78 6.89 6.08
CA ASN A 47 9.03 6.80 5.31
C ASN A 47 9.31 5.36 4.84
N GLY A 48 8.38 4.43 5.05
CA GLY A 48 8.53 3.03 4.68
C GLY A 48 9.41 2.22 5.63
N ARG A 49 9.77 2.74 6.80
CA ARG A 49 10.55 1.97 7.78
C ARG A 49 9.63 1.01 8.53
N PHE A 50 10.04 -0.25 8.60
CA PHE A 50 9.31 -1.27 9.34
C PHE A 50 9.24 -0.93 10.83
N GLU A 51 8.03 -0.90 11.38
CA GLU A 51 7.84 -0.69 12.82
C GLU A 51 7.48 -1.99 13.55
N ARG A 52 6.57 -2.78 12.98
CA ARG A 52 6.02 -3.99 13.64
C ARG A 52 5.22 -4.88 12.71
N GLN A 53 5.00 -6.11 13.18
CA GLN A 53 4.21 -7.14 12.50
C GLN A 53 3.17 -7.72 13.46
N ILE A 54 1.96 -7.92 12.97
CA ILE A 54 0.90 -8.72 13.60
C ILE A 54 0.83 -10.04 12.82
N SER A 55 1.40 -11.09 13.40
CA SER A 55 1.48 -12.43 12.79
C SER A 55 1.22 -13.53 13.83
N HIS A 56 -0.02 -13.60 14.33
CA HIS A 56 -0.42 -14.57 15.35
C HIS A 56 -1.24 -15.69 14.72
N ILE A 57 -0.57 -16.63 14.04
CA ILE A 57 -1.26 -17.74 13.37
C ILE A 57 -1.44 -18.92 14.34
N GLY A 58 -2.67 -19.39 14.48
CA GLY A 58 -2.97 -20.57 15.29
C GLY A 58 -4.36 -20.57 15.92
N ASN A 59 -4.57 -21.47 16.88
CA ASN A 59 -5.88 -21.70 17.51
C ASN A 59 -6.08 -20.95 18.83
N GLY A 60 -5.06 -20.29 19.36
CA GLY A 60 -5.11 -19.55 20.61
C GLY A 60 -6.12 -18.40 20.62
N PRO A 61 -6.47 -17.91 21.81
CA PRO A 61 -7.46 -16.84 21.99
C PRO A 61 -7.03 -15.53 21.33
N LYS A 62 -5.73 -15.28 21.15
CA LYS A 62 -5.15 -14.10 20.49
C LYS A 62 -4.55 -14.39 19.11
N GLU A 63 -4.87 -15.54 18.53
CA GLU A 63 -4.37 -15.98 17.23
C GLU A 63 -5.49 -16.07 16.20
N TYR A 64 -5.21 -15.88 14.92
CA TYR A 64 -6.13 -16.08 13.80
C TYR A 64 -5.71 -17.26 12.93
N LEU A 65 -6.65 -17.85 12.19
CA LEU A 65 -6.36 -18.90 11.19
C LEU A 65 -6.30 -18.34 9.78
N ALA A 66 -7.04 -17.26 9.52
CA ALA A 66 -7.06 -16.57 8.24
C ALA A 66 -7.22 -15.06 8.42
N ILE A 67 -6.61 -14.30 7.51
CA ILE A 67 -6.86 -12.87 7.35
C ILE A 67 -7.79 -12.73 6.14
N ASN A 68 -9.10 -12.69 6.38
CA ASN A 68 -10.07 -12.51 5.29
C ASN A 68 -10.16 -11.04 4.87
N CYS A 69 -10.22 -10.16 5.86
CA CYS A 69 -10.30 -8.72 5.69
C CYS A 69 -9.53 -8.03 6.82
N VAL A 70 -8.96 -6.87 6.53
CA VAL A 70 -8.39 -5.96 7.52
C VAL A 70 -8.94 -4.59 7.25
N PHE A 71 -9.35 -3.84 8.27
CA PHE A 71 -9.80 -2.46 8.13
C PHE A 71 -9.41 -1.64 9.37
N ILE A 72 -9.45 -0.32 9.21
CA ILE A 72 -9.21 0.61 10.31
C ILE A 72 -10.55 1.10 10.84
N THR A 73 -10.75 1.03 12.15
CA THR A 73 -11.97 1.55 12.80
C THR A 73 -11.90 3.07 12.90
N SER A 74 -13.06 3.72 13.13
CA SER A 74 -13.14 5.17 13.34
C SER A 74 -12.35 5.68 14.55
N ASP A 75 -11.99 4.78 15.48
CA ASP A 75 -11.15 5.06 16.65
C ASP A 75 -9.72 4.47 16.51
N ASN A 76 -9.23 4.39 15.27
CA ASN A 76 -7.86 4.06 14.86
C ASN A 76 -7.33 2.71 15.36
N LYS A 77 -8.20 1.69 15.42
CA LYS A 77 -7.81 0.31 15.69
C LYS A 77 -7.66 -0.46 14.38
N ILE A 78 -6.70 -1.38 14.36
CA ILE A 78 -6.55 -2.35 13.28
C ILE A 78 -7.47 -3.52 13.60
N ALA A 79 -8.45 -3.78 12.73
CA ALA A 79 -9.38 -4.90 12.87
C ALA A 79 -9.08 -5.98 11.83
N ILE A 80 -8.86 -7.22 12.27
CA ILE A 80 -8.60 -8.40 11.44
C ILE A 80 -9.81 -9.32 11.51
N VAL A 81 -10.44 -9.59 10.37
CA VAL A 81 -11.57 -10.51 10.25
C VAL A 81 -11.05 -11.92 9.98
N ASP A 82 -11.31 -12.83 10.93
CA ASP A 82 -11.05 -14.26 10.81
C ASP A 82 -12.39 -15.00 10.66
N ASN A 83 -12.78 -15.27 9.41
CA ASN A 83 -14.02 -15.99 9.11
C ASN A 83 -13.93 -17.46 9.52
N MET A 84 -12.74 -18.05 9.58
CA MET A 84 -12.58 -19.45 10.02
C MET A 84 -12.91 -19.60 11.50
N LYS A 85 -12.59 -18.60 12.32
CA LYS A 85 -12.99 -18.53 13.73
C LYS A 85 -14.29 -17.76 13.98
N GLY A 86 -14.93 -17.23 12.94
CA GLY A 86 -16.17 -16.45 13.05
C GLY A 86 -16.05 -15.19 13.91
N ARG A 87 -14.86 -14.57 13.96
CA ARG A 87 -14.58 -13.43 14.84
C ARG A 87 -13.70 -12.36 14.20
N THR A 88 -13.88 -11.14 14.66
CA THR A 88 -13.04 -9.99 14.33
C THR A 88 -12.15 -9.68 15.53
N MET A 89 -10.86 -9.52 15.28
CA MET A 89 -9.84 -9.25 16.28
C MET A 89 -9.38 -7.80 16.16
N PHE A 90 -9.34 -7.10 17.28
CA PHE A 90 -8.99 -5.68 17.33
C PHE A 90 -7.64 -5.48 17.99
N PHE A 91 -6.81 -4.67 17.37
CA PHE A 91 -5.47 -4.32 17.81
C PHE A 91 -5.34 -2.80 17.91
N ASP A 92 -4.56 -2.31 18.86
CA ASP A 92 -4.14 -0.91 18.84
C ASP A 92 -3.15 -0.65 17.69
N LYS A 93 -2.81 0.62 17.48
CA LYS A 93 -1.82 1.00 16.47
C LYS A 93 -0.43 0.37 16.68
N ASN A 94 -0.11 -0.02 17.92
CA ASN A 94 1.14 -0.69 18.27
C ASN A 94 1.05 -2.22 18.04
N GLY A 95 -0.01 -2.72 17.42
CA GLY A 95 -0.23 -4.14 17.16
C GLY A 95 -0.55 -4.96 18.41
N ARG A 96 -0.90 -4.32 19.54
CA ARG A 96 -1.28 -5.03 20.76
C ARG A 96 -2.73 -5.46 20.66
N TYR A 97 -2.97 -6.74 20.89
CA TYR A 97 -4.32 -7.30 20.95
C TYR A 97 -5.14 -6.62 22.07
N LEU A 98 -6.32 -6.14 21.71
CA LEU A 98 -7.28 -5.50 22.62
C LEU A 98 -8.42 -6.46 22.97
N LYS A 99 -9.13 -6.95 21.95
CA LYS A 99 -10.33 -7.80 22.12
C LYS A 99 -10.66 -8.56 20.83
N SER A 100 -11.63 -9.47 20.92
CA SER A 100 -12.28 -10.08 19.76
C SER A 100 -13.79 -10.13 19.95
N GLU A 101 -14.51 -10.01 18.84
CA GLU A 101 -15.97 -9.97 18.79
C GLU A 101 -16.47 -10.90 17.69
N LYS A 102 -17.72 -11.37 17.77
CA LYS A 102 -18.33 -12.18 16.72
C LYS A 102 -18.42 -11.35 15.42
N ASN A 103 -18.18 -11.98 14.28
CA ASN A 103 -18.25 -11.29 12.99
C ASN A 103 -19.65 -10.70 12.74
N ASP A 104 -19.72 -9.37 12.70
CA ASP A 104 -20.92 -8.63 12.30
C ASP A 104 -20.58 -7.47 11.33
N ILE A 105 -19.37 -7.48 10.77
CA ILE A 105 -18.81 -6.33 10.03
C ILE A 105 -18.63 -6.71 8.56
N ARG A 106 -19.19 -5.89 7.67
CA ARG A 106 -18.95 -5.92 6.22
C ARG A 106 -17.81 -4.94 5.90
N GLY A 107 -16.86 -5.36 5.05
CA GLY A 107 -15.63 -4.62 4.77
C GLY A 107 -15.84 -3.23 4.18
N SER A 108 -14.80 -2.39 4.21
CA SER A 108 -14.87 -1.04 3.64
C SER A 108 -14.81 -1.04 2.11
N GLU A 109 -15.54 -0.11 1.50
CA GLU A 109 -15.57 0.14 0.06
C GLU A 109 -14.29 0.86 -0.38
N VAL A 110 -13.85 0.57 -1.61
CA VAL A 110 -12.72 1.25 -2.26
C VAL A 110 -13.28 2.06 -3.42
N ASP A 111 -12.73 3.24 -3.68
CA ASP A 111 -13.13 4.07 -4.82
C ASP A 111 -12.97 3.32 -6.14
N SER A 112 -13.87 3.60 -7.09
CA SER A 112 -13.81 2.95 -8.40
C SER A 112 -13.11 3.82 -9.42
N TYR A 113 -12.12 3.23 -10.09
CA TYR A 113 -11.38 3.85 -11.18
C TYR A 113 -11.75 3.21 -12.50
N PHE A 114 -12.01 4.03 -13.51
CA PHE A 114 -12.25 3.57 -14.87
C PHE A 114 -11.50 4.44 -15.86
N SER A 115 -10.91 3.82 -16.87
CA SER A 115 -10.30 4.51 -18.01
C SER A 115 -11.22 4.38 -19.22
N ILE A 116 -11.48 5.49 -19.90
CA ILE A 116 -12.25 5.55 -21.14
C ILE A 116 -11.33 6.05 -22.24
N SER A 117 -11.03 5.19 -23.22
CA SER A 117 -10.29 5.57 -24.41
C SER A 117 -11.22 6.25 -25.41
N ASP A 118 -11.02 7.54 -25.65
CA ASP A 118 -11.73 8.32 -26.66
C ASP A 118 -10.77 8.64 -27.83
N PRO A 119 -11.12 8.28 -29.09
CA PRO A 119 -10.25 8.55 -30.26
C PRO A 119 -9.91 10.02 -30.50
N LYS A 120 -10.73 10.95 -30.00
CA LYS A 120 -10.56 12.40 -30.16
C LYS A 120 -9.85 13.05 -28.98
N TYR A 121 -10.09 12.57 -27.76
CA TYR A 121 -9.57 13.17 -26.53
C TYR A 121 -8.46 12.36 -25.84
N GLY A 122 -8.12 11.19 -26.39
CA GLY A 122 -7.15 10.29 -25.78
C GLY A 122 -7.75 9.50 -24.62
N GLU A 123 -6.90 9.09 -23.68
CA GLU A 123 -7.32 8.33 -22.51
C GLU A 123 -7.87 9.27 -21.42
N LEU A 124 -9.17 9.19 -21.14
CA LEU A 124 -9.83 9.88 -20.04
C LEU A 124 -9.84 8.99 -18.80
N LYS A 125 -9.17 9.44 -17.74
CA LYS A 125 -9.13 8.73 -16.45
C LYS A 125 -10.21 9.30 -15.54
N LEU A 126 -11.16 8.48 -15.12
CA LEU A 126 -12.26 8.87 -14.25
C LEU A 126 -12.14 8.19 -12.89
N ILE A 127 -12.27 8.97 -11.82
CA ILE A 127 -12.36 8.49 -10.44
C ILE A 127 -13.78 8.73 -9.96
N TYR A 128 -14.48 7.65 -9.61
CA TYR A 128 -15.79 7.71 -8.98
C TYR A 128 -15.64 7.55 -7.46
N ASP A 129 -16.04 8.58 -6.72
CA ASP A 129 -16.06 8.59 -5.27
C ASP A 129 -17.38 7.97 -4.76
N HIS A 130 -17.29 6.83 -4.08
CA HIS A 130 -18.47 6.13 -3.58
C HIS A 130 -19.16 6.84 -2.40
N ARG A 131 -18.48 7.78 -1.73
CA ARG A 131 -19.04 8.53 -0.59
C ARG A 131 -19.84 9.73 -1.06
N THR A 132 -19.31 10.48 -2.01
CA THR A 132 -19.99 11.70 -2.52
C THR A 132 -20.89 11.40 -3.71
N HIS A 133 -20.72 10.23 -4.34
CA HIS A 133 -21.34 9.87 -5.62
C HIS A 133 -20.93 10.80 -6.77
N GLU A 134 -19.75 11.42 -6.67
CA GLU A 134 -19.21 12.33 -7.69
C GLU A 134 -18.14 11.64 -8.54
N CYS A 135 -17.95 12.17 -9.76
CA CYS A 135 -16.93 11.70 -10.69
C CYS A 135 -15.96 12.83 -11.00
N THR A 136 -14.67 12.58 -10.79
CA THR A 136 -13.60 13.52 -11.14
C THR A 136 -12.81 12.99 -12.31
N SER A 137 -12.65 13.80 -13.35
CA SER A 137 -11.74 13.49 -14.45
C SER A 137 -10.33 13.93 -14.12
N VAL A 138 -9.39 12.99 -14.21
CA VAL A 138 -7.96 13.31 -14.24
C VAL A 138 -7.59 13.48 -15.70
N SER A 139 -7.56 14.73 -16.16
CA SER A 139 -7.03 15.09 -17.48
C SER A 139 -5.51 15.05 -17.45
N ASN A 140 -4.89 14.44 -18.46
CA ASN A 140 -3.43 14.46 -18.68
C ASN A 140 -2.88 15.87 -19.05
N ASP A 141 -3.65 16.94 -18.84
CA ASP A 141 -3.25 18.31 -19.18
C ASP A 141 -2.06 18.79 -18.33
N SER A 142 -1.79 18.15 -17.20
CA SER A 142 -0.48 18.25 -16.55
C SER A 142 0.48 17.25 -17.19
N TYR A 143 1.51 17.76 -17.87
CA TYR A 143 2.67 17.02 -18.39
C TYR A 143 3.54 16.39 -17.28
N ASP A 144 2.95 16.00 -16.14
CA ASP A 144 3.65 15.32 -15.05
C ASP A 144 3.90 13.86 -15.45
N PRO A 145 5.16 13.47 -15.71
CA PRO A 145 5.49 12.12 -16.15
C PRO A 145 5.13 11.06 -15.11
N LEU A 146 4.98 11.42 -13.82
CA LEU A 146 4.64 10.46 -12.77
C LEU A 146 3.18 9.99 -12.85
N LEU A 147 2.29 10.74 -13.51
CA LEU A 147 0.91 10.27 -13.78
C LEU A 147 0.84 9.03 -14.67
N SER A 148 1.92 8.70 -15.39
CA SER A 148 2.02 7.43 -16.14
C SER A 148 2.01 6.19 -15.23
N PHE A 149 2.34 6.36 -13.95
CA PHE A 149 2.28 5.28 -12.98
C PHE A 149 0.88 5.12 -12.36
N PHE A 150 0.06 6.17 -12.40
CA PHE A 150 -1.30 6.15 -11.87
C PHE A 150 -2.20 5.26 -12.74
N THR A 151 -2.67 4.16 -12.16
CA THR A 151 -3.45 3.15 -12.86
C THR A 151 -4.77 2.85 -12.18
N SER A 152 -4.77 2.37 -10.95
CA SER A 152 -6.00 2.08 -10.22
C SER A 152 -5.65 2.21 -8.74
N PRO A 153 -6.04 3.32 -8.10
CA PRO A 153 -5.61 3.66 -6.76
C PRO A 153 -5.88 2.49 -5.82
N LYS A 154 -4.87 2.13 -5.04
CA LYS A 154 -4.92 1.03 -4.09
C LYS A 154 -5.70 1.39 -2.84
N GLU A 155 -5.64 2.65 -2.43
CA GLU A 155 -6.30 3.15 -1.23
C GLU A 155 -6.36 4.68 -1.25
N ARG A 156 -7.20 5.26 -0.40
CA ARG A 156 -7.26 6.70 -0.13
C ARG A 156 -6.52 7.04 1.17
N TYR A 157 -5.63 8.04 1.13
CA TYR A 157 -4.90 8.53 2.31
C TYR A 157 -5.64 9.65 3.04
N SER A 158 -6.25 10.56 2.28
CA SER A 158 -7.06 11.68 2.79
C SER A 158 -8.21 11.96 1.82
N ASP A 159 -9.13 12.87 2.16
CA ASP A 159 -10.27 13.23 1.30
C ASP A 159 -9.86 13.62 -0.14
N ASN A 160 -8.65 14.12 -0.35
CA ASN A 160 -8.16 14.51 -1.67
C ASN A 160 -6.88 13.79 -2.12
N THR A 161 -6.41 12.76 -1.41
CA THR A 161 -5.17 12.06 -1.76
C THR A 161 -5.41 10.58 -2.01
N LEU A 162 -5.13 10.14 -3.24
CA LEU A 162 -5.15 8.74 -3.64
C LEU A 162 -3.74 8.15 -3.63
N VAL A 163 -3.64 6.85 -3.34
CA VAL A 163 -2.37 6.15 -3.26
C VAL A 163 -2.29 5.03 -4.28
N GLU A 164 -1.24 5.02 -5.09
CA GLU A 164 -0.88 3.92 -5.98
C GLU A 164 0.35 3.20 -5.43
N SER A 165 0.37 1.87 -5.52
CA SER A 165 1.54 1.06 -5.19
C SER A 165 2.18 0.56 -6.48
N VAL A 166 3.41 1.02 -6.75
CA VAL A 166 4.10 0.74 -8.02
C VAL A 166 5.34 -0.12 -7.75
N PRO A 167 5.46 -1.30 -8.38
CA PRO A 167 6.66 -2.12 -8.27
C PRO A 167 7.92 -1.39 -8.75
N LEU A 168 9.04 -1.56 -8.04
CA LEU A 168 10.30 -0.87 -8.35
C LEU A 168 10.78 -1.14 -9.78
N ASN A 169 10.61 -2.38 -10.28
CA ASN A 169 11.01 -2.74 -11.64
C ASN A 169 10.26 -1.94 -12.72
N ARG A 170 8.98 -1.61 -12.51
CA ARG A 170 8.21 -0.74 -13.41
C ARG A 170 8.77 0.68 -13.41
N ILE A 171 9.16 1.20 -12.27
CA ILE A 171 9.74 2.56 -12.15
C ILE A 171 11.12 2.63 -12.81
N MET A 172 11.94 1.60 -12.59
CA MET A 172 13.27 1.49 -13.16
C MET A 172 13.23 1.32 -14.68
N PHE A 173 12.21 0.65 -15.22
CA PHE A 173 12.00 0.53 -16.67
C PHE A 173 11.93 1.91 -17.37
N PHE A 174 11.31 2.91 -16.73
CA PHE A 174 11.17 4.26 -17.30
C PHE A 174 12.33 5.20 -16.97
N LYS A 175 13.33 4.77 -16.20
CA LYS A 175 14.37 5.66 -15.64
C LYS A 175 15.12 6.46 -16.69
N ASP A 176 15.70 5.79 -17.67
CA ASP A 176 16.53 6.46 -18.69
C ASP A 176 15.69 7.38 -19.58
N MET A 177 14.46 6.97 -19.91
CA MET A 177 13.52 7.78 -20.68
C MET A 177 13.15 9.05 -19.89
N PHE A 178 12.77 8.93 -18.62
CA PHE A 178 12.37 10.07 -17.80
C PHE A 178 13.50 11.06 -17.56
N LEU A 179 14.70 10.56 -17.25
CA LEU A 179 15.87 11.43 -17.05
C LEU A 179 16.29 12.15 -18.35
N LYS A 180 16.05 11.53 -19.51
CA LYS A 180 16.33 12.12 -20.83
C LYS A 180 15.28 13.14 -21.28
N GLU A 181 14.00 12.81 -21.15
CA GLU A 181 12.89 13.64 -21.65
C GLU A 181 12.50 14.75 -20.66
N PHE A 182 12.70 14.51 -19.36
CA PHE A 182 12.34 15.44 -18.28
C PHE A 182 13.54 15.79 -17.38
N PRO A 183 14.69 16.23 -17.94
CA PRO A 183 15.92 16.43 -17.17
C PRO A 183 15.81 17.51 -16.09
N ASN A 184 14.84 18.43 -16.23
CA ASN A 184 14.60 19.53 -15.29
C ASN A 184 13.35 19.33 -14.42
N ASN A 185 12.66 18.19 -14.53
CA ASN A 185 11.48 17.94 -13.70
C ASN A 185 11.92 17.52 -12.29
N GLU A 186 11.57 18.34 -11.30
CA GLU A 186 11.98 18.13 -9.90
C GLU A 186 11.37 16.86 -9.29
N SER A 187 10.14 16.49 -9.66
CA SER A 187 9.51 15.24 -9.20
C SER A 187 10.24 14.01 -9.72
N VAL A 188 10.67 14.02 -10.99
CA VAL A 188 11.48 12.96 -11.60
C VAL A 188 12.84 12.84 -10.91
N LYS A 189 13.54 13.96 -10.72
CA LYS A 189 14.84 13.96 -10.02
C LYS A 189 14.69 13.41 -8.60
N LYS A 190 13.70 13.91 -7.85
CA LYS A 190 13.42 13.51 -6.47
C LYS A 190 13.04 12.03 -6.38
N LEU A 191 12.29 11.49 -7.34
CA LEU A 191 11.99 10.07 -7.39
C LEU A 191 13.29 9.28 -7.46
N TYR A 192 14.10 9.49 -8.51
CA TYR A 192 15.27 8.64 -8.74
C TYR A 192 16.45 8.89 -7.79
N SER A 193 16.51 10.02 -7.09
CA SER A 193 17.53 10.29 -6.07
C SER A 193 17.26 9.60 -4.73
N ASN A 194 16.02 9.19 -4.47
CA ASN A 194 15.59 8.61 -3.20
C ASN A 194 15.26 7.11 -3.29
N LEU A 195 15.44 6.47 -4.46
CA LEU A 195 15.21 5.03 -4.61
C LEU A 195 16.39 4.23 -4.09
N GLU A 196 16.09 3.34 -3.16
CA GLU A 196 17.00 2.31 -2.65
C GLU A 196 16.70 0.95 -3.30
N PRO A 197 17.64 -0.02 -3.29
CA PRO A 197 17.42 -1.36 -3.85
C PRO A 197 16.20 -2.10 -3.28
N ASP A 198 15.81 -1.78 -2.06
CA ASP A 198 14.68 -2.36 -1.33
C ASP A 198 13.41 -1.49 -1.35
N SER A 199 13.39 -0.41 -2.14
CA SER A 199 12.22 0.47 -2.33
C SER A 199 11.12 -0.20 -3.16
N ASN A 200 10.64 -1.36 -2.72
CA ASN A 200 9.64 -2.15 -3.42
C ASN A 200 8.49 -2.58 -2.49
N PRO A 201 7.26 -2.12 -2.74
CA PRO A 201 6.87 -1.15 -3.77
C PRO A 201 7.23 0.29 -3.40
N VAL A 202 7.12 1.19 -4.36
CA VAL A 202 7.10 2.64 -4.11
C VAL A 202 5.64 3.11 -4.10
N LEU A 203 5.27 3.86 -3.07
CA LEU A 203 3.94 4.45 -2.96
C LEU A 203 3.94 5.87 -3.56
N PHE A 204 3.02 6.12 -4.48
CA PHE A 204 2.77 7.45 -5.04
C PHE A 204 1.49 8.03 -4.45
N PHE A 205 1.56 9.26 -3.95
CA PHE A 205 0.44 9.99 -3.37
C PHE A 205 0.01 11.07 -4.37
N TYR A 206 -1.17 10.92 -4.97
CA TYR A 206 -1.73 11.83 -5.96
C TYR A 206 -2.83 12.68 -5.35
N ASN A 207 -2.67 14.00 -5.43
CA ASN A 207 -3.72 14.93 -5.01
C ASN A 207 -4.73 15.10 -6.14
N VAL A 208 -5.98 14.77 -5.85
CA VAL A 208 -7.11 14.94 -6.76
C VAL A 208 -7.82 16.24 -6.38
N PRO A 209 -7.95 17.22 -7.30
CA PRO A 209 -8.75 18.41 -7.04
C PRO A 209 -10.22 17.99 -6.90
N LEU A 210 -10.84 18.37 -5.78
CA LEU A 210 -12.28 18.29 -5.53
C LEU A 210 -12.96 19.57 -6.03
#